data_AF-A0A7N2N141-F1
#
_entry.id   AF-A0A7N2N141-F1
#
_cell.length_a   1.000
_cell.length_b   1.000
_cell.length_c   1.000
_cell.angle_alpha   90.00
_cell.angle_beta   90.00
_cell.angle_gamma   90.00
#
_symmetry.space_group_name_H-M   'P 1'
#
loop_
_entity.id
_entity.type
_entity.pdbx_description
1 polymer ?
#
loop_
_entity_poly.entity_id
_entity_poly.type
_entity_poly.pdbx_seq_one_letter_code
_entity_poly.pdbx_strand_id
1 'polypeptide(L)'
;MGQFFKQYLEPIKLNDVQVDWKSMDLSYLMEEKFTKHFGDMVKKAKPVRGTDVVLKAYNIDGDVRIQYEDQPEFERIANQFGIFEEWKDGIPRTAYKGVVVFRYQTSRRVFLVGPDSLKQLGIEGA
;
A
#
# COMPACT_ATOMS: atom_id res chain seq x y z
N MET A 1 20.63 -8.44 -18.92
CA MET A 1 20.39 -9.03 -17.58
C MET A 1 20.65 -7.95 -16.53
N GLY A 2 19.66 -7.64 -15.67
CA GLY A 2 19.77 -6.56 -14.66
C GLY A 2 18.64 -5.52 -14.70
N GLN A 3 17.66 -5.65 -15.60
CA GLN A 3 16.51 -4.74 -15.69
C GLN A 3 15.72 -4.68 -14.38
N PHE A 4 15.47 -5.83 -13.75
CA PHE A 4 14.79 -5.91 -12.46
C PHE A 4 15.53 -5.17 -11.34
N PHE A 5 16.86 -5.30 -11.30
CA PHE A 5 17.69 -4.57 -10.34
C PHE A 5 17.55 -3.07 -10.55
N LYS A 6 17.76 -2.58 -11.78
CA LYS A 6 17.69 -1.15 -12.11
C LYS A 6 16.31 -0.54 -11.84
N GLN A 7 15.25 -1.29 -12.15
CA GLN A 7 13.89 -0.80 -12.04
C GLN A 7 13.39 -0.77 -10.58
N TYR A 8 13.72 -1.79 -9.79
CA TYR A 8 13.04 -1.99 -8.51
C TYR A 8 13.95 -2.08 -7.29
N LEU A 9 15.17 -2.60 -7.42
CA LEU A 9 16.06 -2.83 -6.28
C LEU A 9 17.03 -1.66 -6.06
N GLU A 10 17.61 -1.14 -7.14
CA GLU A 10 18.52 0.01 -7.12
C GLU A 10 17.91 1.26 -6.45
N PRO A 11 16.63 1.60 -6.66
CA PRO A 11 16.03 2.79 -6.04
C PRO A 11 15.66 2.63 -4.56
N ILE A 12 15.84 1.44 -3.95
CA ILE A 12 15.49 1.22 -2.54
C ILE A 12 16.38 2.10 -1.65
N LYS A 13 15.76 3.06 -0.96
CA LYS A 13 16.47 4.00 -0.10
C LYS A 13 16.89 3.35 1.22
N LEU A 14 18.19 3.31 1.47
CA LEU A 14 18.72 3.06 2.81
C LEU A 14 18.33 4.20 3.73
N ASN A 15 17.72 3.88 4.87
CA ASN A 15 17.38 4.87 5.88
C ASN A 15 18.66 5.48 6.48
N ASP A 16 18.73 6.81 6.46
CA ASP A 16 19.86 7.64 6.91
C ASP A 16 19.59 8.34 8.25
N VAL A 17 18.40 8.14 8.83
CA VAL A 17 17.98 8.73 10.11
C VAL A 17 18.11 7.70 11.24
N GLN A 18 18.82 8.04 12.31
CA GLN A 18 18.89 7.18 13.49
C GLN A 18 17.53 7.12 14.19
N VAL A 19 17.01 5.90 14.35
CA VAL A 19 15.77 5.62 15.11
C VAL A 19 16.14 4.80 16.34
N ASP A 20 15.80 5.30 17.52
CA ASP A 20 15.97 4.55 18.77
C ASP A 20 14.80 3.58 18.97
N TRP A 21 14.84 2.46 18.25
CA TRP A 21 13.77 1.45 18.30
C TRP A 21 13.53 0.89 19.70
N LYS A 22 14.53 0.91 20.59
CA LYS A 22 14.41 0.33 21.94
C LYS A 22 13.55 1.18 22.87
N SER A 23 13.44 2.48 22.62
CA SER A 23 12.61 3.39 23.42
C SER A 23 11.18 3.56 22.87
N MET A 24 10.90 3.07 21.67
CA MET A 24 9.57 3.17 21.05
C MET A 24 8.61 2.09 21.58
N ASP A 25 7.34 2.45 21.81
CA ASP A 25 6.27 1.47 22.00
C ASP A 25 5.88 0.85 20.65
N LEU A 26 6.38 -0.37 20.41
CA LEU A 26 6.08 -1.15 19.20
C LEU A 26 4.93 -2.14 19.42
N SER A 27 4.20 -2.08 20.54
CA SER A 27 3.14 -3.03 20.85
C SER A 27 2.00 -3.01 19.83
N TYR A 28 1.86 -1.91 19.07
CA TYR A 28 0.91 -1.81 17.96
C TYR A 28 1.19 -2.78 16.80
N LEU A 29 2.40 -3.35 16.71
CA LEU A 29 2.78 -4.34 15.70
C LEU A 29 2.32 -5.77 16.04
N MET A 30 1.83 -6.01 17.26
CA MET A 30 1.23 -7.30 17.62
C MET A 30 -0.02 -7.55 16.77
N GLU A 31 -0.20 -8.76 16.26
CA GLU A 31 -1.16 -9.09 15.19
C GLU A 31 -2.56 -8.46 15.33
N GLU A 32 -3.19 -8.63 16.49
CA GLU A 32 -4.53 -8.08 16.75
C GLU A 32 -4.55 -6.55 16.73
N LYS A 33 -3.55 -5.93 17.38
CA LYS A 33 -3.38 -4.47 17.43
C LYS A 33 -3.05 -3.92 16.05
N PHE A 34 -2.22 -4.61 15.29
CA PHE A 34 -1.81 -4.20 13.95
C PHE A 34 -2.97 -4.30 12.97
N THR A 35 -3.74 -5.40 13.00
CA THR A 35 -4.93 -5.56 12.17
C THR A 35 -5.89 -4.38 12.36
N LYS A 36 -6.20 -4.04 13.62
CA LYS A 36 -7.08 -2.90 13.94
C LYS A 36 -6.46 -1.56 13.52
N HIS A 37 -5.20 -1.32 13.89
CA HIS A 37 -4.50 -0.09 13.56
C HIS A 37 -4.42 0.14 12.05
N PHE A 38 -4.07 -0.89 11.29
CA PHE A 38 -3.98 -0.84 9.84
C PHE A 38 -5.35 -0.69 9.17
N GLY A 39 -6.36 -1.43 9.65
CA GLY A 39 -7.75 -1.27 9.22
C GLY A 39 -8.27 0.15 9.42
N ASP A 40 -8.00 0.78 10.56
CA ASP A 40 -8.38 2.17 10.84
C ASP A 40 -7.69 3.16 9.88
N MET A 41 -6.44 2.91 9.48
CA MET A 41 -5.75 3.73 8.47
C MET A 41 -6.41 3.59 7.09
N VAL A 42 -6.69 2.35 6.65
CA VAL A 42 -7.34 2.09 5.36
C VAL A 42 -8.76 2.68 5.35
N LYS A 43 -9.52 2.54 6.44
CA LYS A 43 -10.89 3.08 6.54
C LYS A 43 -10.95 4.60 6.43
N LYS A 44 -9.95 5.30 6.98
CA LYS A 44 -9.85 6.78 6.91
C LYS A 44 -9.45 7.29 5.54
N ALA A 45 -8.86 6.44 4.69
CA ALA A 45 -8.40 6.84 3.37
C ALA A 45 -9.59 7.07 2.41
N LYS A 46 -9.48 8.14 1.61
CA LYS A 46 -10.53 8.54 0.66
C LYS A 46 -10.57 7.56 -0.53
N PRO A 47 -11.74 6.99 -0.87
CA PRO A 47 -11.84 6.08 -2.00
C PRO A 47 -11.63 6.82 -3.33
N VAL A 48 -10.88 6.21 -4.24
CA VAL A 48 -10.60 6.72 -5.59
C VAL A 48 -11.05 5.69 -6.63
N ARG A 49 -11.80 6.12 -7.65
CA ARG A 49 -12.35 5.27 -8.71
C ARG A 49 -12.17 5.88 -10.11
N GLY A 50 -12.31 5.04 -11.13
CA GLY A 50 -12.33 5.41 -12.56
C GLY A 50 -10.94 5.47 -13.21
N THR A 51 -10.88 6.00 -14.43
CA THR A 51 -9.62 6.15 -15.18
C THR A 51 -8.70 7.19 -14.51
N ASP A 52 -7.38 7.05 -14.70
CA ASP A 52 -6.34 7.95 -14.17
C ASP A 52 -6.23 8.02 -12.65
N VAL A 53 -6.18 6.85 -12.00
CA VAL A 53 -6.06 6.72 -10.54
C VAL A 53 -4.85 7.44 -9.97
N VAL A 54 -3.73 7.53 -10.71
CA VAL A 54 -2.52 8.24 -10.28
C VAL A 54 -2.76 9.75 -10.16
N LEU A 55 -3.34 10.37 -11.18
CA LEU A 55 -3.63 11.81 -11.18
C LEU A 55 -4.65 12.16 -10.08
N LYS A 56 -5.67 11.32 -9.92
CA LYS A 56 -6.68 11.49 -8.86
C LYS A 56 -6.08 11.33 -7.47
N ALA A 57 -5.23 10.33 -7.26
CA ALA A 57 -4.52 10.11 -6.00
C ALA A 57 -3.64 11.31 -5.63
N TYR A 58 -2.98 11.94 -6.62
CA TYR A 58 -2.16 13.13 -6.39
C TYR A 58 -2.98 14.36 -5.97
N ASN A 59 -4.13 14.57 -6.61
CA ASN A 59 -4.97 15.77 -6.41
C ASN A 59 -5.83 15.72 -5.13
N ILE A 60 -5.99 14.56 -4.51
CA ILE A 60 -6.75 14.43 -3.27
C ILE A 60 -5.85 14.76 -2.08
N ASP A 61 -6.37 15.63 -1.20
CA ASP A 61 -5.73 15.88 0.08
C ASP A 61 -6.01 14.75 1.08
N GLY A 62 -4.94 14.24 1.69
CA GLY A 62 -4.96 13.09 2.60
C GLY A 62 -4.69 11.75 1.93
N ASP A 63 -4.74 10.69 2.73
CA ASP A 63 -4.51 9.32 2.25
C ASP A 63 -5.66 8.85 1.36
N VAL A 64 -5.33 8.02 0.37
CA VAL A 64 -6.29 7.50 -0.61
C VAL A 64 -6.26 5.97 -0.67
N ARG A 65 -7.42 5.37 -0.97
CA ARG A 65 -7.54 3.93 -1.24
C ARG A 65 -8.11 3.70 -2.64
N ILE A 66 -7.46 2.83 -3.40
CA ILE A 66 -7.84 2.41 -4.75
C ILE A 66 -8.09 0.92 -4.68
N GLN A 67 -9.29 0.50 -5.07
CA GLN A 67 -9.61 -0.92 -5.12
C GLN A 67 -9.10 -1.53 -6.42
N TYR A 68 -8.56 -2.74 -6.35
CA TYR A 68 -8.32 -3.60 -7.51
C TYR A 68 -9.18 -4.87 -7.38
N GLU A 69 -9.66 -5.37 -8.51
CA GLU A 69 -10.55 -6.53 -8.59
C GLU A 69 -9.77 -7.84 -8.71
N ASP A 70 -8.67 -7.82 -9.46
CA ASP A 70 -7.85 -8.99 -9.76
C ASP A 70 -6.36 -8.65 -9.94
N GLN A 71 -5.56 -9.68 -10.26
CA GLN A 71 -4.13 -9.54 -10.48
C GLN A 71 -3.80 -8.64 -11.69
N PRO A 72 -4.41 -8.83 -12.89
CA PRO A 72 -4.18 -7.93 -14.03
C PRO A 72 -4.46 -6.45 -13.72
N GLU A 73 -5.55 -6.16 -12.99
CA GLU A 73 -5.86 -4.79 -12.61
C GLU A 73 -4.83 -4.24 -11.61
N PHE A 74 -4.42 -5.04 -10.62
CA PHE A 74 -3.36 -4.66 -9.70
C PHE A 74 -2.06 -4.32 -10.45
N GLU A 75 -1.62 -5.19 -11.36
CA GLU A 75 -0.38 -5.01 -12.14
C GLU A 75 -0.46 -3.72 -12.96
N ARG A 76 -1.60 -3.47 -13.62
CA ARG A 76 -1.85 -2.23 -14.37
C ARG A 76 -1.75 -0.99 -13.47
N ILE A 77 -2.34 -1.01 -12.27
CA ILE A 77 -2.29 0.14 -11.34
C ILE A 77 -0.87 0.31 -10.78
N ALA A 78 -0.22 -0.78 -10.36
CA ALA A 78 1.14 -0.78 -9.82
C ALA A 78 2.15 -0.23 -10.84
N ASN A 79 2.02 -0.61 -12.11
CA ASN A 79 2.81 -0.09 -13.22
C ASN A 79 2.68 1.44 -13.34
N GLN A 80 1.46 1.97 -13.26
CA GLN A 80 1.21 3.41 -13.34
C GLN A 80 1.86 4.19 -12.19
N PHE A 81 1.98 3.58 -11.00
CA PHE A 81 2.69 4.16 -9.86
C PHE A 81 4.20 3.90 -9.87
N GLY A 82 4.70 3.02 -10.74
CA GLY A 82 6.11 2.62 -10.78
C GLY A 82 6.55 1.80 -9.57
N ILE A 83 5.63 1.03 -8.96
CA ILE A 83 5.94 0.12 -7.84
C ILE A 83 6.01 -1.33 -8.34
N PHE A 84 6.39 -2.26 -7.47
CA PHE A 84 6.41 -3.68 -7.80
C PHE A 84 5.05 -4.18 -8.29
N GLU A 85 5.03 -4.74 -9.50
CA GLU A 85 3.87 -5.43 -10.08
C GLU A 85 3.81 -6.91 -9.65
N GLU A 86 4.93 -7.47 -9.17
CA GLU A 86 5.06 -8.91 -8.92
C GLU A 86 4.20 -9.46 -7.78
N TRP A 87 3.73 -10.69 -8.01
CA TRP A 87 3.07 -11.54 -7.03
C TRP A 87 3.93 -12.76 -6.71
N LYS A 88 3.79 -13.29 -5.50
CA LYS A 88 4.33 -14.59 -5.12
C LYS A 88 3.25 -15.36 -4.38
N ASP A 89 2.96 -16.58 -4.85
CA ASP A 89 1.94 -17.46 -4.25
C ASP A 89 0.57 -16.77 -4.07
N GLY A 90 0.18 -15.93 -5.04
CA GLY A 90 -1.07 -15.18 -4.97
C GLY A 90 -1.05 -13.96 -4.03
N ILE A 91 0.14 -13.47 -3.63
CA ILE A 91 0.28 -12.31 -2.75
C ILE A 91 1.18 -11.24 -3.43
N PRO A 92 0.72 -9.99 -3.57
CA PRO A 92 1.57 -8.90 -4.05
C PRO A 92 2.72 -8.60 -3.10
N ARG A 93 3.85 -8.13 -3.63
CA ARG A 93 4.98 -7.67 -2.79
C ARG A 93 4.51 -6.61 -1.79
N THR A 94 4.96 -6.72 -0.54
CA THR A 94 4.67 -5.81 0.58
C THR A 94 3.20 -5.75 1.04
N ALA A 95 2.35 -6.65 0.55
CA ALA A 95 0.95 -6.67 0.92
C ALA A 95 0.72 -7.22 2.34
N TYR A 96 -0.27 -6.65 3.03
CA TYR A 96 -0.88 -7.22 4.24
C TYR A 96 -2.38 -7.38 4.01
N LYS A 97 -2.91 -8.61 4.11
CA LYS A 97 -4.33 -8.92 3.85
C LYS A 97 -4.82 -8.37 2.50
N GLY A 98 -3.98 -8.44 1.46
CA GLY A 98 -4.28 -7.92 0.12
C GLY A 98 -4.19 -6.40 -0.03
N VAL A 99 -3.65 -5.68 0.96
CA VAL A 99 -3.42 -4.23 0.85
C VAL A 99 -1.95 -3.92 0.67
N VAL A 100 -1.60 -3.23 -0.41
CA VAL A 100 -0.26 -2.65 -0.62
C VAL A 100 -0.31 -1.18 -0.25
N VAL A 101 0.63 -0.73 0.60
CA VAL A 101 0.72 0.67 1.05
C VAL A 101 2.04 1.28 0.63
N PHE A 102 1.99 2.47 0.05
CA PHE A 102 3.18 3.24 -0.32
C PHE A 102 2.88 4.74 -0.28
N ARG A 103 3.93 5.55 -0.48
CA ARG A 103 3.80 7.00 -0.66
C ARG A 103 4.13 7.36 -2.10
N TYR A 104 3.41 8.33 -2.65
CA TYR A 104 3.60 8.77 -4.03
C TYR A 104 3.73 10.29 -4.10
N GLN A 105 4.91 10.77 -4.55
CA GLN A 105 5.27 12.19 -4.76
C GLN A 105 5.13 13.14 -3.55
N THR A 106 4.49 12.69 -2.46
CA THR A 106 4.16 13.45 -1.26
C THR A 106 4.29 12.54 -0.02
N SER A 107 4.03 13.08 1.17
CA SER A 107 3.98 12.29 2.41
C SER A 107 2.71 11.44 2.56
N ARG A 108 1.71 11.65 1.69
CA ARG A 108 0.40 10.96 1.71
C ARG A 108 0.54 9.51 1.28
N ARG A 109 -0.29 8.64 1.86
CA ARG A 109 -0.32 7.21 1.57
C ARG A 109 -1.33 6.88 0.49
N VAL A 110 -0.95 5.97 -0.39
CA VAL A 110 -1.81 5.27 -1.32
C VAL A 110 -1.94 3.84 -0.84
N PHE A 111 -3.18 3.37 -0.73
CA PHE A 111 -3.53 1.99 -0.41
C PHE A 111 -4.14 1.34 -1.66
N LEU A 112 -3.48 0.33 -2.23
CA LEU A 112 -4.12 -0.57 -3.19
C LEU A 112 -4.80 -1.68 -2.42
N VAL A 113 -6.12 -1.80 -2.56
CA VAL A 113 -6.96 -2.65 -1.70
C VAL A 113 -7.56 -3.76 -2.54
N GLY A 114 -7.25 -5.01 -2.18
CA GLY A 114 -7.79 -6.18 -2.84
C GLY A 114 -9.26 -6.46 -2.51
N PRO A 115 -9.90 -7.41 -3.24
CA PRO A 115 -11.34 -7.64 -3.18
C PRO A 115 -11.84 -8.03 -1.77
N ASP A 116 -11.10 -8.88 -1.05
CA ASP A 116 -11.47 -9.32 0.29
C ASP A 116 -10.82 -8.49 1.41
N SER A 117 -9.97 -7.52 1.08
CA SER A 117 -9.13 -6.82 2.06
C SER A 117 -9.93 -6.07 3.11
N LEU A 118 -10.99 -5.36 2.73
CA LEU A 118 -11.82 -4.63 3.68
C LEU A 118 -12.48 -5.56 4.70
N LYS A 119 -13.00 -6.70 4.24
CA LYS A 119 -13.56 -7.75 5.10
C LYS A 119 -12.51 -8.34 6.04
N GLN A 120 -11.33 -8.67 5.52
CA GLN A 120 -10.22 -9.21 6.32
C GLN A 120 -9.69 -8.22 7.37
N LEU A 121 -9.88 -6.92 7.14
CA LEU A 121 -9.55 -5.83 8.06
C LEU A 121 -10.70 -5.44 9.00
N GLY A 122 -11.86 -6.10 8.92
CA GLY A 122 -13.02 -5.77 9.75
C GLY A 122 -13.66 -4.42 9.41
N ILE A 123 -13.49 -3.94 8.17
CA ILE A 123 -14.08 -2.70 7.69
C ILE A 123 -15.43 -3.02 7.04
N GLU A 124 -16.52 -2.75 7.75
CA GLU A 124 -17.89 -2.94 7.26
C GLU A 124 -18.44 -1.67 6.59
N GLY A 125 -19.23 -1.84 5.53
CA GLY A 125 -20.03 -0.77 4.91
C GLY A 125 -19.26 0.34 4.19
N ALA A 126 -18.04 0.06 3.72
CA ALA A 126 -17.10 1.04 3.16
C ALA A 126 -17.03 1.06 1.63
#